data_AF-A0A955ZUB1-F1
#
_entry.id   AF-A0A955ZUB1-F1
#
_cell.length_a   1.000
_cell.length_b   1.000
_cell.length_c   1.000
_cell.angle_alpha   90.00
_cell.angle_beta   90.00
_cell.angle_gamma   90.00
#
_symmetry.space_group_name_H-M   'P 1'
#
loop_
_entity.id
_entity.type
_entity.pdbx_description
1 polymer ?
#
loop_
_entity_poly.entity_id
_entity_poly.type
_entity_poly.pdbx_seq_one_letter_code
_entity_poly.pdbx_strand_id
1 'polypeptide(L)'
;MGSNDAGAPAWLFSFVDLAFLMLIAMTQLAPDPGAEMPNLGEMIVPRIGAAASTEMGSESTLVWQLRVHPPEEEATSPYELVRVVDGVPEEAPRIVVDELRRELASLRDGHGSKPMLAPHEDSRSQDMLEAAAMLEELWPGRRRAAVNRVFDRG
;
A
#
# COMPACT_ATOMS: atom_id res chain seq x y z
N MET A 1 -14.89 -15.52 -70.98
CA MET A 1 -15.17 -16.06 -69.63
C MET A 1 -14.02 -15.67 -68.72
N GLY A 2 -14.21 -14.63 -67.89
CA GLY A 2 -13.19 -14.13 -66.98
C GLY A 2 -13.36 -14.74 -65.59
N SER A 3 -12.28 -15.28 -65.06
CA SER A 3 -12.19 -16.08 -63.84
C SER A 3 -12.51 -15.27 -62.58
N ASN A 4 -13.36 -15.84 -61.71
CA ASN A 4 -13.61 -15.35 -60.35
C ASN A 4 -12.43 -15.72 -59.44
N ASP A 5 -11.47 -14.81 -59.24
CA ASP A 5 -10.55 -14.88 -58.10
C ASP A 5 -11.18 -14.12 -56.93
N ALA A 6 -12.14 -14.75 -56.26
CA ALA A 6 -12.65 -14.32 -54.97
C ALA A 6 -11.64 -14.70 -53.88
N GLY A 7 -10.51 -14.01 -53.85
CA GLY A 7 -9.55 -14.08 -52.75
C GLY A 7 -10.20 -13.58 -51.47
N ALA A 8 -10.15 -14.37 -50.40
CA ALA A 8 -10.66 -13.95 -49.10
C ALA A 8 -9.95 -12.64 -48.67
N PRO A 9 -10.69 -11.61 -48.22
CA PRO A 9 -10.10 -10.32 -47.86
C PRO A 9 -9.10 -10.51 -46.72
N ALA A 10 -7.91 -9.92 -46.84
CA ALA A 10 -6.80 -10.07 -45.89
C ALA A 10 -7.18 -9.79 -44.42
N TRP A 11 -8.22 -8.98 -44.20
CA TRP A 11 -8.74 -8.67 -42.87
C TRP A 11 -9.39 -9.88 -42.17
N LEU A 12 -9.93 -10.84 -42.93
CA LEU A 12 -10.48 -12.06 -42.38
C LEU A 12 -9.39 -12.92 -41.72
N PHE A 13 -8.17 -12.92 -42.27
CA PHE A 13 -7.05 -13.66 -41.69
C PHE A 13 -6.63 -13.09 -40.34
N SER A 14 -6.53 -11.76 -40.23
CA SER A 14 -6.23 -11.08 -38.96
C SER A 14 -7.33 -11.26 -37.91
N PHE A 15 -8.59 -11.27 -38.32
CA PHE A 15 -9.71 -11.51 -37.41
C PHE A 15 -9.71 -12.95 -36.88
N VAL A 16 -9.51 -13.95 -37.75
CA VAL A 16 -9.43 -15.35 -37.37
C VAL A 16 -8.26 -15.57 -36.41
N ASP A 17 -7.10 -14.97 -36.68
CA ASP A 17 -5.93 -15.06 -35.81
C ASP A 17 -6.21 -14.48 -34.41
N LEU A 18 -6.80 -13.28 -34.33
CA LEU A 18 -7.18 -12.67 -33.04
C LEU A 18 -8.22 -13.50 -32.28
N ALA A 19 -9.21 -14.07 -32.98
CA ALA A 19 -10.20 -14.95 -32.39
C ALA A 19 -9.57 -16.26 -31.88
N PHE A 20 -8.61 -16.84 -32.61
CA PHE A 20 -7.86 -18.01 -32.16
C PHE A 20 -6.96 -17.70 -30.97
N LEU A 21 -6.27 -16.57 -30.95
CA LEU A 21 -5.47 -16.14 -29.81
C LEU A 21 -6.34 -15.92 -28.57
N MET A 22 -7.51 -15.30 -28.72
CA MET A 22 -8.49 -15.15 -27.62
C MET A 22 -9.02 -16.49 -27.14
N LEU A 23 -9.32 -17.43 -28.05
CA LEU A 23 -9.79 -18.77 -27.70
C LEU A 23 -8.72 -19.56 -26.95
N ILE A 24 -7.46 -19.53 -27.42
CA ILE A 24 -6.32 -20.19 -26.76
C ILE A 24 -6.06 -19.58 -25.38
N ALA A 25 -6.12 -18.25 -25.25
CA ALA A 25 -6.00 -17.60 -23.95
C ALA A 25 -7.10 -18.08 -22.98
N MET A 26 -8.35 -18.14 -23.44
CA MET A 26 -9.48 -18.59 -22.61
C MET A 26 -9.41 -20.09 -22.26
N THR A 27 -8.84 -20.94 -23.11
CA THR A 27 -8.67 -22.36 -22.81
C THR A 27 -7.42 -22.65 -21.97
N GLN A 28 -6.37 -21.83 -22.05
CA GLN A 28 -5.24 -21.89 -21.11
C GLN A 28 -5.62 -21.40 -19.70
N LEU A 29 -6.69 -20.62 -19.58
CA LEU A 29 -7.29 -20.30 -18.28
C LEU A 29 -8.15 -21.43 -17.70
N ALA A 30 -8.28 -22.58 -18.36
CA ALA A 30 -8.83 -23.77 -17.71
C ALA A 30 -7.83 -24.23 -16.62
N PRO A 31 -8.21 -24.20 -15.34
CA PRO A 31 -7.31 -24.61 -14.27
C PRO A 31 -7.00 -26.10 -14.43
N ASP A 32 -5.73 -26.43 -14.30
CA ASP A 32 -5.20 -27.79 -14.25
C ASP A 32 -6.08 -28.64 -13.29
N PRO A 33 -6.76 -29.71 -13.75
CA PRO A 33 -7.63 -30.52 -12.89
C PRO A 33 -6.85 -31.33 -11.85
N GLY A 34 -5.52 -31.21 -11.80
CA GLY A 34 -4.65 -31.84 -10.81
C GLY A 34 -3.75 -30.87 -10.03
N ALA A 35 -3.79 -29.57 -10.30
CA ALA A 35 -3.17 -28.62 -9.38
C ALA A 35 -4.04 -28.58 -8.11
N GLU A 36 -3.48 -28.99 -6.97
CA GLU A 36 -4.06 -28.66 -5.67
C GLU A 36 -4.43 -27.18 -5.72
N MET A 37 -5.73 -26.89 -5.82
CA MET A 37 -6.21 -25.55 -5.56
C MET A 37 -5.62 -25.19 -4.21
N PRO A 38 -4.75 -24.16 -4.09
CA PRO A 38 -4.45 -23.64 -2.77
C PRO A 38 -5.81 -23.32 -2.17
N ASN A 39 -6.11 -23.96 -1.05
CA ASN A 39 -7.43 -24.02 -0.47
C ASN A 39 -7.83 -22.60 -0.03
N LEU A 40 -8.34 -21.81 -0.98
CA LEU A 40 -8.86 -20.46 -0.81
C LEU A 40 -10.14 -20.47 0.05
N GLY A 41 -10.62 -21.66 0.44
CA GLY A 41 -11.62 -21.88 1.47
C GLY A 41 -11.13 -21.61 2.90
N GLU A 42 -9.81 -21.49 3.11
CA GLU A 42 -9.23 -20.90 4.33
C GLU A 42 -8.75 -19.47 4.07
N MET A 43 -9.45 -18.73 3.20
CA MET A 43 -9.49 -17.29 3.38
C MET A 43 -10.24 -17.04 4.68
N ILE A 44 -9.50 -16.90 5.78
CA ILE A 44 -10.00 -16.28 7.01
C ILE A 44 -10.32 -14.84 6.63
N VAL A 45 -11.51 -14.64 6.08
CA VAL A 45 -12.16 -13.34 6.06
C VAL A 45 -12.34 -13.01 7.53
N PRO A 46 -11.71 -11.95 8.06
CA PRO A 46 -12.05 -11.46 9.38
C PRO A 46 -13.52 -11.07 9.30
N ARG A 47 -14.40 -11.98 9.74
CA ARG A 47 -15.79 -11.64 9.93
C ARG A 47 -15.74 -10.59 11.02
N ILE A 48 -16.00 -9.33 10.66
CA ILE A 48 -16.38 -8.30 11.62
C ILE A 48 -17.75 -8.72 12.14
N GLY A 49 -17.76 -9.74 12.99
CA GLY A 49 -18.90 -10.10 13.79
C GLY A 49 -19.01 -9.01 14.83
N ALA A 50 -20.19 -8.41 14.93
CA ALA A 50 -20.59 -7.48 15.99
C ALA A 50 -20.61 -8.14 17.40
N ALA A 51 -19.76 -9.15 17.63
CA ALA A 51 -19.60 -9.91 18.87
C ALA A 51 -18.12 -10.10 19.25
N ALA A 52 -17.20 -9.31 18.69
CA ALA A 52 -15.80 -9.22 19.14
C ALA A 52 -15.54 -7.97 20.00
N SER A 53 -16.58 -7.33 20.55
CA SER A 53 -16.45 -6.16 21.43
C SER A 53 -16.07 -6.50 22.88
N THR A 54 -15.67 -7.74 23.20
CA THR A 54 -15.40 -8.10 24.61
C THR A 54 -14.20 -9.02 24.85
N GLU A 55 -13.42 -9.35 23.82
CA GLU A 55 -12.11 -10.02 23.99
C GLU A 55 -11.07 -9.38 23.07
N MET A 56 -11.01 -8.04 23.12
CA MET A 56 -9.83 -7.32 22.69
C MET A 56 -8.77 -7.58 23.76
N GLY A 57 -7.99 -8.64 23.56
CA GLY A 57 -6.75 -8.83 24.28
C GLY A 57 -5.96 -7.53 24.18
N SER A 58 -5.76 -6.90 25.31
CA SER A 58 -4.93 -5.71 25.53
C SER A 58 -3.46 -6.03 25.26
N GLU A 59 -3.13 -6.37 24.02
CA GLU A 59 -1.76 -6.22 23.53
C GLU A 59 -1.62 -4.80 23.04
N SER A 60 -1.14 -3.95 23.95
CA SER A 60 -0.70 -2.58 23.68
C SER A 60 0.38 -2.61 22.62
N THR A 61 -0.02 -2.57 21.35
CA THR A 61 0.93 -2.61 20.25
C THR A 61 1.46 -1.19 20.11
N LEU A 62 2.66 -0.95 20.65
CA LEU A 62 3.37 0.30 20.48
C LEU A 62 3.75 0.45 19.00
N VAL A 63 3.14 1.43 18.32
CA VAL A 63 3.35 1.68 16.89
C VAL A 63 3.88 3.09 16.70
N TRP A 64 4.95 3.23 15.92
CA TRP A 64 5.46 4.53 15.51
C TRP A 64 4.76 5.00 14.24
N GLN A 65 4.38 6.27 14.19
CA GLN A 65 3.71 6.89 13.05
C GLN A 65 4.48 8.14 12.62
N LEU A 66 4.86 8.20 11.35
CA LEU A 66 5.40 9.41 10.73
C LEU A 66 4.27 10.16 10.06
N ARG A 67 3.86 11.29 10.63
CA ARG A 67 2.83 12.17 10.10
C ARG A 67 3.46 13.24 9.22
N VAL A 68 2.80 13.51 8.10
CA VAL A 68 3.15 14.61 7.19
C VAL A 68 1.98 15.57 7.19
N HIS A 69 2.24 16.82 7.53
CA HIS A 69 1.27 17.89 7.66
C HIS A 69 1.29 18.82 6.44
N PRO A 70 0.22 19.59 6.22
CA PRO A 70 0.23 20.64 5.21
C PRO A 70 1.27 21.73 5.52
N PRO A 71 1.73 22.43 4.48
CA PRO A 71 2.64 23.57 4.60
C PRO A 71 1.89 24.76 5.22
N GLU A 72 2.00 24.97 6.52
CA GLU A 72 1.47 26.17 7.18
C GLU A 72 2.51 27.30 7.16
N GLU A 73 2.07 28.56 7.04
CA GLU A 73 2.97 29.73 7.04
C GLU A 73 3.73 29.89 8.37
N GLU A 74 3.18 29.37 9.47
CA GLU A 74 3.72 29.47 10.82
C GLU A 74 4.51 28.21 11.25
N ALA A 75 4.31 27.08 10.56
CA ALA A 75 4.96 25.83 10.92
C ALA A 75 6.37 25.73 10.32
N THR A 76 7.36 25.49 11.19
CA THR A 76 8.77 25.37 10.79
C THR A 76 9.06 24.07 10.02
N SER A 77 8.21 23.05 10.10
CA SER A 77 8.38 21.78 9.39
C SER A 77 7.06 21.02 9.18
N PRO A 78 6.91 20.25 8.08
CA PRO A 78 5.74 19.42 7.83
C PRO A 78 5.76 18.06 8.56
N TYR A 79 6.87 17.65 9.19
CA TYR A 79 6.99 16.28 9.71
C TYR A 79 6.74 16.20 11.22
N GLU A 80 6.11 15.12 11.66
CA GLU A 80 5.90 14.80 13.08
C GLU A 80 6.06 13.29 13.29
N LEU A 81 6.92 12.88 14.23
CA LEU A 81 7.13 11.48 14.57
C LEU A 81 6.42 11.15 15.89
N VAL A 82 5.31 10.44 15.80
CA VAL A 82 4.41 10.17 16.91
C VAL A 82 4.53 8.73 17.37
N ARG A 83 4.54 8.53 18.70
CA ARG A 83 4.37 7.22 19.31
C ARG A 83 2.89 6.99 19.60
N VAL A 84 2.32 5.92 19.05
CA VAL A 84 0.94 5.51 19.31
C VAL A 84 0.96 4.36 20.31
N VAL A 85 0.40 4.59 21.50
CA VAL A 85 0.26 3.60 22.58
C VAL A 85 -1.23 3.35 22.78
N ASP A 86 -1.66 2.10 22.67
CA ASP A 86 -3.08 1.71 22.79
C ASP A 86 -4.03 2.49 21.85
N GLY A 87 -3.54 2.84 20.66
CA GLY A 87 -4.29 3.62 19.67
C GLY A 87 -4.37 5.11 19.97
N VAL A 88 -3.78 5.58 21.08
CA VAL A 88 -3.69 7.00 21.44
C VAL A 88 -2.34 7.55 20.97
N PRO A 89 -2.33 8.55 20.07
CA PRO A 89 -1.09 9.23 19.70
C PRO A 89 -0.60 10.11 20.84
N GLU A 90 0.68 9.97 21.20
CA GLU A 90 1.36 10.94 22.06
C GLU A 90 1.70 12.19 21.24
N GLU A 91 1.41 13.37 21.77
CA GLU A 91 1.78 14.62 21.12
C GLU A 91 3.30 14.69 20.94
N ALA A 92 3.73 14.94 19.71
CA ALA A 92 5.13 15.15 19.37
C ALA A 92 5.30 16.50 18.67
N PRO A 93 6.43 17.19 18.86
CA PRO A 93 6.70 18.42 18.13
C PRO A 93 6.91 18.13 16.64
N ARG A 94 6.58 19.12 15.80
CA ARG A 94 6.98 19.09 14.39
C ARG A 94 8.50 19.25 14.28
N ILE A 95 9.13 18.42 13.46
CA ILE A 95 10.59 18.26 13.36
C ILE A 95 11.05 18.47 11.92
N VAL A 96 12.13 19.22 11.71
CA VAL A 96 12.71 19.46 10.38
C VAL A 96 13.32 18.20 9.78
N VAL A 97 13.52 18.18 8.46
CA VAL A 97 14.02 17.00 7.73
C VAL A 97 15.34 16.42 8.28
N ASP A 98 16.29 17.27 8.65
CA ASP A 98 17.59 16.85 9.20
C ASP A 98 17.46 16.22 10.60
N GLU A 99 16.46 16.65 11.36
CA GLU A 99 16.15 16.10 12.67
C GLU A 99 15.37 14.79 12.53
N LEU A 100 14.39 14.74 11.63
CA LEU A 100 13.66 13.53 11.29
C LEU A 100 14.61 12.40 10.88
N ARG A 101 15.62 12.68 10.07
CA ARG A 101 16.62 11.67 9.67
C ARG A 101 17.38 11.11 10.87
N ARG A 102 17.74 11.96 11.83
CA ARG A 102 18.43 11.56 13.07
C ARG A 102 17.53 10.73 13.97
N GLU A 103 16.29 11.15 14.17
CA GLU A 103 15.28 10.45 14.98
C GLU A 103 14.96 9.07 14.39
N LEU A 104 14.74 8.98 13.07
CA LEU A 104 14.50 7.71 12.40
C LEU A 104 15.71 6.77 12.48
N ALA A 105 16.94 7.29 12.37
CA ALA A 105 18.15 6.48 12.55
C ALA A 105 18.26 5.97 13.99
N SER A 106 18.02 6.82 14.99
CA SER A 106 17.98 6.45 16.41
C SER A 106 16.94 5.35 16.67
N LEU A 107 15.74 5.50 16.10
CA LEU A 107 14.66 4.54 16.21
C LEU A 107 15.04 3.18 15.60
N ARG A 108 15.67 3.17 14.42
CA ARG A 108 16.17 1.95 13.78
C ARG A 108 17.22 1.26 14.64
N ASP A 109 18.18 2.02 15.14
CA ASP A 109 19.30 1.51 15.93
C ASP A 109 18.83 0.94 17.28
N GLY A 110 17.73 1.48 17.83
CA GLY A 110 17.01 0.93 18.98
C GLY A 110 16.18 -0.33 18.70
N HIS A 111 16.37 -1.01 17.56
CA HIS A 111 15.55 -2.13 17.07
C HIS A 111 14.05 -1.79 16.89
N GLY A 112 13.73 -0.51 16.67
CA GLY A 112 12.38 -0.05 16.39
C GLY A 112 11.83 -0.61 15.09
N SER A 113 10.53 -0.94 15.11
CA SER A 113 9.77 -1.26 13.91
C SER A 113 9.71 -0.06 12.97
N LYS A 114 9.64 -0.33 11.66
CA LYS A 114 9.46 0.72 10.64
C LYS A 114 8.21 1.56 10.99
N PRO A 115 8.35 2.90 11.10
CA PRO A 115 7.20 3.77 11.30
C PRO A 115 6.18 3.66 10.17
N MET A 116 4.90 3.79 10.53
CA MET A 116 3.80 3.86 9.59
C MET A 116 3.71 5.28 9.01
N LEU A 117 3.73 5.42 7.68
CA LEU A 117 3.58 6.73 7.03
C LEU A 117 2.10 7.13 7.03
N ALA A 118 1.81 8.33 7.52
CA ALA A 118 0.46 8.84 7.70
C ALA A 118 0.34 10.28 7.20
N PRO A 119 0.13 10.46 5.89
CA PRO A 119 -0.01 11.79 5.32
C PRO A 119 -1.36 12.40 5.66
N HIS A 120 -1.36 13.71 5.90
CA HIS A 120 -2.55 14.55 5.88
C HIS A 120 -3.08 14.71 4.45
N GLU A 121 -4.38 14.94 4.28
CA GLU A 121 -5.02 15.08 2.96
C GLU A 121 -4.43 16.22 2.12
N ASP A 122 -4.08 17.33 2.77
CA ASP A 122 -3.49 18.52 2.17
C ASP A 122 -1.94 18.54 2.19
N SER A 123 -1.30 17.39 2.45
CA SER A 123 0.16 17.30 2.44
C SER A 123 0.71 17.53 1.03
N ARG A 124 1.84 18.24 0.93
CA ARG A 124 2.55 18.33 -0.35
C ARG A 124 3.07 16.96 -0.75
N SER A 125 2.88 16.60 -2.02
CA SER A 125 3.37 15.32 -2.56
C SER A 125 4.89 15.19 -2.45
N GLN A 126 5.63 16.32 -2.53
CA GLN A 126 7.07 16.34 -2.34
C GLN A 126 7.47 15.87 -0.94
N ASP A 127 6.90 16.48 0.10
CA ASP A 127 7.22 16.16 1.49
C ASP A 127 6.87 14.70 1.81
N MET A 128 5.77 14.21 1.24
CA MET A 128 5.31 12.85 1.38
C MET A 128 6.26 11.82 0.74
N LEU A 129 6.74 12.10 -0.47
CA LEU A 129 7.70 11.24 -1.18
C LEU A 129 9.07 11.26 -0.51
N GLU A 130 9.49 12.39 0.02
CA GLU A 130 10.72 12.53 0.78
C GLU A 130 10.67 11.70 2.07
N ALA A 131 9.57 11.78 2.83
CA ALA A 131 9.33 10.93 3.99
C ALA A 131 9.33 9.43 3.64
N ALA A 132 8.67 9.04 2.55
CA ALA A 132 8.67 7.67 2.07
C ALA A 132 10.07 7.18 1.70
N ALA A 133 10.85 8.01 1.00
CA ALA A 133 12.23 7.69 0.60
C ALA A 133 13.12 7.46 1.82
N MET A 134 13.03 8.32 2.84
CA MET A 134 13.79 8.16 4.10
C MET A 134 13.44 6.85 4.81
N LEU A 135 12.16 6.47 4.85
CA LEU A 135 11.73 5.22 5.47
C LEU A 135 12.24 3.99 4.70
N GLU A 136 12.29 4.03 3.37
CA GLU A 136 12.85 2.93 2.56
C GLU A 136 14.38 2.83 2.66
N GLU A 137 15.07 3.97 2.76
CA GLU A 137 16.53 4.01 2.95
C GLU A 137 16.94 3.37 4.29
N LEU A 138 16.19 3.64 5.36
CA LEU A 138 16.50 3.15 6.70
C LEU A 138 15.97 1.73 6.98
N TRP A 139 14.87 1.32 6.35
CA TRP A 139 14.30 -0.03 6.45
C TRP A 139 14.12 -0.69 5.07
N PRO A 140 15.23 -1.06 4.39
CA PRO A 140 15.17 -1.69 3.08
C PRO A 140 14.50 -3.07 3.16
N GLY A 141 13.60 -3.37 2.22
CA GLY A 141 13.07 -4.72 1.99
C GLY A 141 11.93 -5.18 2.89
N ARG A 142 11.49 -4.39 3.88
CA ARG A 142 10.22 -4.66 4.59
C ARG A 142 9.06 -4.03 3.80
N ARG A 143 8.47 -4.80 2.88
CA ARG A 143 7.34 -4.44 2.00
C ARG A 143 6.00 -4.15 2.73
N ARG A 144 6.02 -3.35 3.79
CA ARG A 144 4.81 -2.88 4.47
C ARG A 144 5.02 -1.42 4.88
N ALA A 145 4.77 -0.51 3.93
CA ALA A 145 4.31 0.83 4.28
C ALA A 145 2.78 0.75 4.26
N ALA A 146 2.16 0.61 5.43
CA ALA A 146 0.72 0.81 5.55
C ALA A 146 0.47 2.33 5.57
N VAL A 147 -0.40 2.82 4.69
CA VAL A 147 -0.77 4.24 4.61
C VAL A 147 -2.15 4.37 5.23
N ASN A 148 -2.24 5.06 6.37
CA ASN A 148 -3.53 5.42 6.99
C ASN A 148 -3.71 6.92 6.92
N ARG A 149 -4.89 7.36 6.50
CA ARG A 149 -5.28 8.78 6.52
C ARG A 149 -5.60 9.16 7.96
N VAL A 150 -4.99 10.23 8.46
CA VAL A 150 -5.36 10.81 9.75
C VAL A 150 -6.56 11.71 9.49
N PHE A 151 -7.71 11.37 10.08
CA PHE A 151 -8.85 12.27 10.11
C PHE A 151 -8.67 13.20 11.31
N ASP A 152 -8.49 14.48 11.04
CA ASP A 152 -8.50 15.48 12.09
C ASP A 152 -9.95 15.66 12.57
N ARG A 153 -10.18 15.51 13.87
CA ARG A 153 -11.51 15.62 14.47
C ARG A 153 -11.63 17.02 15.07
N GLY A 154 -12.00 17.98 14.23
CA GLY A 154 -12.53 19.29 14.64
C GLY A 154 -13.97 19.20 15.15
#